data_AF-A0A0N8KGE4-F1
#
_entry.id   AF-A0A0N8KGE4-F1
#
_cell.length_a   1.000
_cell.length_b   1.000
_cell.length_c   1.000
_cell.angle_alpha   90.00
_cell.angle_beta   90.00
_cell.angle_gamma   90.00
#
_symmetry.space_group_name_H-M   'P 1'
#
loop_
_entity.id
_entity.type
_entity.pdbx_description
1 polymer ?
#
loop_
_entity_poly.entity_id
_entity_poly.type
_entity_poly.pdbx_seq_one_letter_code
_entity_poly.pdbx_strand_id
1 'polypeptide(L)'
;MSSAQELADQFRNGNLSLVAAEVACDGPSALAVAALLDRDELTRLRRALDDHLDRADRKRSADDGPHRVHAGSMRVGGEARGGPVMIPLRGTVR
;
A
#
# COMPACT_ATOMS: atom_id res chain seq x y z
N MET A 1 -24.40 3.26 4.47
CA MET A 1 -23.51 4.31 3.94
C MET A 1 -23.77 5.56 4.76
N SER A 2 -22.84 5.93 5.64
CA SER A 2 -22.94 7.17 6.40
C SER A 2 -22.75 8.35 5.45
N SER A 3 -23.50 9.43 5.68
CA SER A 3 -23.37 10.66 4.89
C SER A 3 -22.06 11.40 5.20
N ALA A 4 -21.60 12.25 4.27
CA ALA A 4 -20.41 13.07 4.48
C ALA A 4 -20.51 13.98 5.72
N GLN A 5 -21.72 14.46 6.03
CA GLN A 5 -22.01 15.21 7.25
C GLN A 5 -21.76 14.38 8.51
N GLU A 6 -22.28 13.15 8.57
CA GLU A 6 -22.07 12.26 9.72
C GLU A 6 -20.59 11.91 9.93
N LEU A 7 -19.83 11.73 8.84
CA LEU A 7 -18.39 11.50 8.92
C LEU A 7 -17.64 12.73 9.43
N ALA A 8 -18.03 13.94 9.00
CA ALA A 8 -17.46 15.18 9.50
C ALA A 8 -17.78 15.42 10.99
N ASP A 9 -19.00 15.10 11.43
CA ASP A 9 -19.37 15.15 12.86
C ASP A 9 -18.61 14.11 13.68
N GLN A 10 -18.48 12.89 13.18
CA GLN A 10 -17.66 11.86 13.83
C GLN A 10 -16.18 12.27 13.93
N PHE A 11 -15.64 12.92 12.89
CA PHE A 11 -14.29 13.47 12.91
C PHE A 11 -14.13 14.50 14.03
N ARG A 12 -15.06 15.46 14.15
CA ARG A 12 -15.04 16.49 15.20
C ARG A 12 -15.24 15.92 16.61
N ASN A 13 -15.99 14.83 16.72
CA ASN A 13 -16.18 14.08 17.96
C ASN A 13 -14.96 13.19 18.33
N GLY A 14 -13.90 13.20 17.51
CA GLY A 14 -12.65 12.50 17.81
C GLY A 14 -12.56 11.06 17.27
N ASN A 15 -13.55 10.60 16.48
CA ASN A 15 -13.58 9.25 15.90
C ASN A 15 -12.73 9.15 14.62
N LEU A 16 -11.48 9.61 14.67
CA LEU A 16 -10.57 9.74 13.53
C LEU A 16 -10.30 8.40 12.82
N SER A 17 -10.19 7.31 13.56
CA SER A 17 -9.88 5.99 12.99
C SER A 17 -11.02 5.43 12.12
N LEU A 18 -12.27 5.68 12.50
CA LEU A 18 -13.43 5.22 11.73
C LEU A 18 -13.55 6.02 10.43
N VAL A 19 -13.42 7.35 10.55
CA VAL A 19 -13.45 8.25 9.40
C VAL A 19 -12.30 7.93 8.43
N ALA A 20 -11.09 7.69 8.93
CA ALA A 20 -9.95 7.32 8.08
C ALA A 20 -10.17 6.00 7.32
N ALA A 21 -10.76 4.98 7.97
CA ALA A 21 -11.04 3.70 7.33
C ALA A 21 -12.08 3.84 6.21
N GLU A 22 -13.15 4.60 6.45
CA GLU A 22 -14.21 4.84 5.45
C GLU A 22 -13.67 5.65 4.26
N VAL A 23 -12.96 6.74 4.56
CA VAL A 23 -12.34 7.63 3.56
C VAL A 23 -11.28 6.91 2.72
N ALA A 24 -10.50 6.01 3.32
CA ALA A 24 -9.50 5.22 2.58
C ALA A 24 -10.13 4.22 1.59
N CYS A 25 -11.34 3.74 1.86
CA CYS A 25 -12.04 2.78 1.00
C CYS A 25 -12.90 3.46 -0.07
N ASP A 26 -13.38 4.68 0.18
CA ASP A 26 -14.32 5.39 -0.71
C ASP A 26 -13.84 6.82 -1.06
N GLY A 27 -13.18 6.93 -2.21
CA GLY A 27 -12.61 8.19 -2.73
C GLY A 27 -13.63 9.33 -2.93
N PRO A 28 -14.82 9.09 -3.51
CA PRO A 28 -15.89 10.08 -3.55
C PRO A 28 -16.30 10.62 -2.17
N SER A 29 -16.45 9.76 -1.17
CA SER A 29 -16.76 10.17 0.20
C SER A 29 -15.62 10.98 0.83
N ALA A 30 -14.36 10.67 0.50
CA ALA A 30 -13.18 11.45 0.89
C ALA A 30 -13.30 12.93 0.47
N LEU A 31 -13.68 13.16 -0.79
CA LEU A 31 -13.83 14.50 -1.35
C LEU A 31 -15.01 15.25 -0.72
N ALA A 32 -16.12 14.55 -0.48
CA ALA A 32 -17.30 15.15 0.15
C ALA A 32 -17.02 15.58 1.60
N VAL A 33 -16.30 14.76 2.37
CA VAL A 33 -15.89 15.12 3.74
C VAL A 33 -14.86 16.25 3.71
N ALA A 34 -13.89 16.21 2.79
CA ALA A 34 -12.88 17.26 2.67
C ALA A 34 -13.48 18.63 2.35
N ALA A 35 -14.58 18.68 1.60
CA ALA A 35 -15.30 19.93 1.30
C ALA A 35 -15.98 20.57 2.53
N LEU A 36 -16.19 19.81 3.61
CA LEU A 36 -16.87 20.25 4.84
C LEU A 36 -15.92 20.63 5.98
N LEU A 37 -14.61 20.45 5.77
CA LEU A 37 -13.57 20.64 6.78
C LEU A 37 -12.73 21.88 6.49
N ASP A 38 -12.33 22.58 7.55
CA ASP A 38 -11.39 23.69 7.45
C ASP A 38 -9.95 23.20 7.23
N ARG A 39 -9.04 24.11 6.87
CA ARG A 39 -7.64 23.78 6.56
C ARG A 39 -6.92 23.01 7.68
N ASP A 40 -7.17 23.37 8.94
CA ASP A 40 -6.57 22.70 10.10
C ASP A 40 -7.18 21.31 10.36
N GLU A 41 -8.47 21.15 10.07
CA GLU A 41 -9.18 19.87 10.15
C GLU A 41 -8.70 18.93 9.04
N LEU A 42 -8.55 19.43 7.81
CA LEU A 42 -7.96 18.69 6.69
C LEU A 42 -6.53 18.23 6.98
N THR A 43 -5.73 19.07 7.63
CA THR A 43 -4.36 18.72 8.03
C THR A 43 -4.36 17.58 9.06
N ARG A 44 -5.30 17.61 10.01
CA ARG A 44 -5.50 16.53 11.00
C ARG A 44 -6.00 15.24 10.35
N LEU A 45 -6.95 15.34 9.42
CA LEU A 45 -7.46 14.19 8.67
C LEU A 45 -6.36 13.54 7.83
N ARG A 46 -5.54 14.33 7.14
CA ARG A 46 -4.40 13.81 6.37
C ARG A 46 -3.43 13.01 7.25
N ARG A 47 -3.06 13.56 8.41
CA ARG A 47 -2.17 12.85 9.36
C ARG A 47 -2.79 11.54 9.84
N ALA A 48 -4.09 11.55 10.18
CA ALA A 48 -4.79 10.34 10.61
C ALA A 48 -4.85 9.27 9.51
N LEU A 49 -5.01 9.68 8.24
CA LEU A 49 -4.95 8.80 7.08
C LEU A 49 -3.54 8.23 6.86
N ASP A 50 -2.51 9.08 6.87
CA ASP A 50 -1.12 8.65 6.74
C ASP A 50 -0.76 7.62 7.83
N ASP A 51 -1.12 7.89 9.08
CA ASP A 51 -0.91 6.96 10.21
C ASP A 51 -1.69 5.65 10.04
N HIS A 52 -2.92 5.71 9.52
CA HIS A 52 -3.74 4.53 9.27
C HIS A 52 -3.14 3.64 8.16
N LEU A 53 -2.71 4.24 7.06
CA LEU A 53 -2.11 3.54 5.92
C LEU A 53 -0.74 2.96 6.28
N ASP A 54 0.10 3.71 6.99
CA ASP A 54 1.40 3.25 7.47
C ASP A 54 1.25 2.08 8.45
N ARG A 55 0.24 2.12 9.33
CA ARG A 55 -0.06 0.99 10.22
C ARG A 55 -0.57 -0.23 9.44
N ALA A 56 -1.34 -0.04 8.38
CA ALA A 56 -1.81 -1.12 7.51
C ALA A 56 -0.64 -1.76 6.74
N ASP A 57 0.30 -0.95 6.25
CA ASP A 57 1.52 -1.40 5.55
C ASP A 57 2.45 -2.17 6.49
N ARG A 58 2.68 -1.66 7.71
CA ARG A 58 3.45 -2.36 8.74
C ARG A 58 2.82 -3.69 9.16
N LYS A 59 1.49 -3.75 9.26
CA LYS A 59 0.77 -4.99 9.58
C LYS A 59 0.89 -6.00 8.44
N ARG A 60 0.76 -5.55 7.19
CA ARG A 60 0.97 -6.39 6.00
C ARG A 60 2.40 -6.94 5.96
N SER A 61 3.40 -6.11 6.28
CA SER A 61 4.82 -6.50 6.36
C SER A 61 5.18 -7.39 7.55
N ALA A 62 4.29 -7.56 8.53
CA ALA A 62 4.48 -8.47 9.67
C ALA A 62 3.79 -9.83 9.47
N ASP A 63 2.75 -9.88 8.62
CA ASP A 63 2.05 -11.10 8.20
C ASP A 63 2.77 -11.78 7.02
N ASP A 64 3.38 -10.99 6.13
CA ASP A 64 4.41 -11.45 5.19
C ASP A 64 5.75 -11.59 5.95
N GLY A 65 6.22 -12.83 6.13
CA GLY A 65 7.57 -13.11 6.62
C GLY A 65 8.66 -12.36 5.84
N PRO A 66 9.92 -12.31 6.32
CA PRO A 66 10.85 -11.22 6.07
C PRO A 66 11.30 -11.12 4.60
N HIS A 67 10.51 -10.48 3.75
CA HIS A 67 10.98 -9.96 2.47
C HIS A 67 11.71 -8.63 2.72
N ARG A 68 12.91 -8.75 3.29
CA ARG A 68 13.95 -7.73 3.17
C ARG A 68 14.29 -7.57 1.68
N VAL A 69 13.57 -6.71 0.98
CA VAL A 69 14.09 -6.10 -0.24
C VAL A 69 15.06 -5.01 0.20
N HIS A 70 16.25 -5.47 0.59
CA HIS A 70 17.41 -4.62 0.77
C HIS A 70 17.71 -3.98 -0.59
N ALA A 71 17.43 -2.69 -0.71
CA ALA A 71 18.04 -1.84 -1.73
C ALA A 71 19.56 -1.81 -1.46
N GLY A 72 20.28 -2.80 -1.96
CA GLY A 72 21.68 -3.03 -1.62
C GLY A 72 22.42 -3.78 -2.72
N SER A 73 22.92 -3.01 -3.69
CA SER A 73 23.96 -3.32 -4.67
C SER A 73 23.82 -4.65 -5.45
N MET A 74 23.47 -4.48 -6.73
CA MET A 74 23.69 -5.46 -7.79
C MET A 74 25.20 -5.83 -7.85
N ARG A 75 25.55 -7.08 -7.52
CA ARG A 75 26.84 -7.68 -7.87
C ARG A 75 26.58 -8.86 -8.79
N VAL A 76 26.78 -8.63 -10.08
CA VAL A 76 26.84 -9.66 -11.12
C VAL A 76 28.21 -10.34 -11.02
N GLY A 77 28.21 -11.64 -10.75
CA GLY A 77 29.34 -12.55 -10.83
C GLY A 77 28.87 -13.90 -10.30
N GLY A 78 28.87 -15.02 -11.02
CA GLY A 78 29.63 -15.36 -12.21
C GLY A 78 30.40 -16.64 -11.94
N GLU A 79 29.72 -17.76 -11.66
CA GLU A 79 30.30 -19.10 -11.80
C GLU A 79 29.20 -20.14 -12.00
N ALA A 80 28.94 -20.43 -13.29
CA ALA A 80 28.11 -21.53 -13.74
C ALA A 80 28.82 -22.86 -13.45
N ARG A 81 28.30 -23.64 -12.50
CA ARG A 81 28.69 -25.05 -12.35
C ARG A 81 27.88 -25.89 -13.34
N GLY A 82 28.54 -26.24 -14.45
CA GLY A 82 27.99 -27.06 -15.52
C GLY A 82 27.81 -28.54 -15.15
N GLY A 83 26.77 -29.13 -15.74
CA GLY A 83 26.50 -30.56 -15.86
C GLY A 83 25.38 -30.77 -16.90
N PRO A 84 25.44 -31.78 -17.79
CA PRO A 84 25.02 -31.63 -19.18
C PRO A 84 23.53 -31.89 -19.41
N VAL A 85 22.88 -31.03 -20.21
CA VAL A 85 21.58 -31.33 -20.84
C VAL A 85 21.85 -31.80 -22.27
N MET A 86 21.76 -33.11 -22.51
CA MET A 86 21.79 -33.69 -23.86
C MET A 86 20.45 -33.41 -24.55
N ILE A 87 20.43 -32.44 -25.49
CA ILE A 87 19.28 -32.20 -26.37
C ILE A 87 19.55 -32.94 -27.70
N PRO A 88 18.71 -33.91 -28.13
CA PRO A 88 18.91 -34.58 -29.40
C PRO A 88 18.52 -33.65 -30.56
N LEU A 89 19.50 -33.29 -31.39
CA LEU A 89 19.28 -32.55 -32.64
C LEU A 89 18.64 -33.47 -33.68
N ARG A 90 17.33 -33.31 -33.93
CA ARG A 90 16.71 -33.73 -35.21
C ARG A 90 17.14 -32.75 -36.30
N GLY A 91 17.55 -33.30 -37.43
CA GLY A 91 18.39 -32.66 -38.42
C GLY A 91 17.75 -31.61 -39.32
N THR A 92 18.56 -31.11 -40.25
CA THR A 92 18.14 -30.48 -41.50
C THR A 92 19.32 -30.57 -42.48
N VAL A 93 19.20 -31.40 -43.51
CA VAL A 93 19.03 -31.00 -44.92
C VAL A 93 20.15 -30.10 -45.44
N ARG A 94 21.05 -30.71 -46.22
CA ARG A 94 21.39 -30.27 -47.58
C ARG A 94 21.97 -31.43 -48.38
#